data_AF-A0A939AY36-F1
#
_entry.id   AF-A0A939AY36-F1
#
_cell.length_a   1.000
_cell.length_b   1.000
_cell.length_c   1.000
_cell.angle_alpha   90.00
_cell.angle_beta   90.00
_cell.angle_gamma   90.00
#
_symmetry.space_group_name_H-M   'P 1'
#
loop_
_entity.id
_entity.type
_entity.pdbx_description
1 polymer ?
#
loop_
_entity_poly.entity_id
_entity_poly.type
_entity_poly.pdbx_seq_one_letter_code
_entity_poly.pdbx_strand_id
1 'polypeptide(L)'
;MAELDLASCTPVNDLWPALVERLGLERSARATRQALDLQAMRGQPTTLPVLMVDTCGVALVERELLRLSTGLPVPAGEGVLLLCSPRLQQLQLLQLAFS
;
A
#
# COMPACT_ATOMS: atom_id res chain seq x y z
N MET A 1 -18.66 -1.88 -5.45
CA MET A 1 -17.37 -1.99 -4.75
C MET A 1 -17.25 -0.76 -3.88
N ALA A 2 -16.99 -0.92 -2.58
CA ALA A 2 -16.68 0.23 -1.74
C ALA A 2 -15.39 0.87 -2.27
N GLU A 3 -15.47 2.15 -2.61
CA GLU A 3 -14.32 2.95 -3.03
C GLU A 3 -13.42 3.17 -1.82
N LEU A 4 -12.10 3.03 -1.97
CA LEU A 4 -11.17 3.24 -0.88
C LEU A 4 -11.07 4.75 -0.61
N ASP A 5 -11.62 5.23 0.51
CA ASP A 5 -11.51 6.63 0.92
C ASP A 5 -10.13 6.90 1.55
N LEU A 6 -9.15 7.10 0.66
CA LEU A 6 -7.78 7.43 1.03
C LEU A 6 -7.64 8.84 1.62
N ALA A 7 -8.54 9.76 1.29
CA ALA A 7 -8.48 11.16 1.76
C ALA A 7 -8.75 11.27 3.26
N SER A 8 -9.59 10.37 3.81
CA SER A 8 -9.84 10.30 5.24
C SER A 8 -8.72 9.64 6.05
N CYS A 9 -7.71 9.06 5.38
CA CYS A 9 -6.67 8.29 6.05
C CYS A 9 -5.49 9.17 6.50
N THR A 10 -5.02 8.94 7.72
CA THR A 10 -3.85 9.62 8.28
C THR A 10 -2.57 8.86 7.92
N PRO A 11 -1.51 9.54 7.46
CA PRO A 11 -0.22 8.93 7.26
C PRO A 11 0.46 8.53 8.57
N VAL A 12 0.95 7.30 8.63
CA VAL A 12 1.66 6.72 9.77
C VAL A 12 2.87 5.91 9.31
N ASN A 13 3.72 5.49 10.26
CA ASN A 13 4.95 4.73 9.99
C ASN A 13 4.98 3.34 10.64
N ASP A 14 3.89 2.91 11.27
CA ASP A 14 3.79 1.72 12.13
C ASP A 14 2.88 0.61 11.58
N LEU A 15 2.24 0.77 10.41
CA LEU A 15 1.44 -0.29 9.79
C LEU A 15 2.27 -1.52 9.40
N TRP A 16 3.50 -1.32 8.91
CA TRP A 16 4.40 -2.43 8.59
C TRP A 16 4.78 -3.26 9.82
N PRO A 17 5.35 -2.68 10.90
CA PRO A 17 5.65 -3.45 12.09
C PRO A 17 4.40 -4.11 12.68
N ALA A 18 3.24 -3.44 12.68
CA ALA A 18 1.98 -4.02 13.13
C ALA A 18 1.53 -5.22 12.27
N LEU A 19 1.70 -5.15 10.94
CA LEU A 19 1.41 -6.27 10.04
C LEU A 19 2.32 -7.47 10.32
N VAL A 20 3.63 -7.21 10.50
CA VAL A 20 4.63 -8.23 10.80
C VAL A 20 4.38 -8.89 12.14
N GLU A 21 4.01 -8.13 13.17
CA GLU A 21 3.63 -8.66 14.48
C GLU A 21 2.41 -9.58 14.38
N ARG A 22 1.41 -9.20 13.58
CA ARG A 22 0.17 -9.96 13.43
C ARG A 22 0.30 -11.23 12.58
N LEU A 23 1.03 -11.17 11.46
CA LEU A 23 1.10 -12.26 10.48
C LEU A 23 2.40 -13.04 10.51
N GLY A 24 3.46 -12.48 11.09
CA GLY A 24 4.83 -12.93 10.90
C GLY A 24 5.46 -12.35 9.62
N LEU A 25 6.80 -12.30 9.61
CA LEU A 25 7.58 -11.68 8.53
C LEU A 25 7.33 -12.33 7.17
N GLU A 26 7.36 -13.68 7.09
CA GLU A 26 7.21 -14.39 5.81
C GLU A 26 5.85 -14.15 5.15
N ARG A 27 4.77 -14.17 5.94
CA ARG A 27 3.42 -13.95 5.44
C ARG A 27 3.22 -12.50 5.01
N SER A 28 3.78 -11.55 5.78
CA SER A 28 3.77 -10.13 5.45
C SER A 28 4.52 -9.85 4.16
N ALA A 29 5.72 -10.41 3.99
CA ALA A 29 6.51 -10.31 2.77
C ALA A 29 5.77 -10.90 1.56
N ARG A 30 5.09 -12.04 1.73
CA ARG A 30 4.28 -12.65 0.67
C ARG A 30 3.10 -11.78 0.25
N ALA A 31 2.39 -11.18 1.20
CA ALA A 31 1.28 -10.27 0.91
C ALA A 31 1.75 -9.01 0.16
N THR A 32 2.88 -8.43 0.60
CA THR A 32 3.56 -7.34 -0.11
C THR A 32 3.92 -7.75 -1.54
N ARG A 33 4.49 -8.94 -1.73
CA ARG A 33 4.84 -9.45 -3.07
C ARG A 33 3.62 -9.60 -3.96
N GLN A 34 2.50 -10.12 -3.44
CA GLN A 34 1.25 -10.24 -4.19
C GLN A 34 0.72 -8.89 -4.68
N ALA A 35 0.84 -7.83 -3.87
CA ALA A 35 0.45 -6.49 -4.29
C ALA A 35 1.33 -5.95 -5.44
N LEU A 36 2.63 -6.18 -5.37
CA LEU A 36 3.58 -5.81 -6.43
C LEU A 36 3.36 -6.61 -7.71
N ASP A 37 3.15 -7.92 -7.59
CA ASP A 37 2.86 -8.78 -8.73
C ASP A 37 1.56 -8.33 -9.43
N LEU A 38 0.54 -7.89 -8.68
CA LEU A 38 -0.67 -7.28 -9.26
C LEU A 38 -0.34 -6.03 -10.07
N GLN A 39 0.52 -5.14 -9.58
CA GLN A 39 0.98 -3.96 -10.35
C GLN A 39 1.71 -4.38 -11.63
N ALA A 40 2.59 -5.38 -11.55
CA ALA A 40 3.31 -5.88 -12.72
C ALA A 40 2.36 -6.50 -13.77
N MET A 41 1.28 -7.16 -13.32
CA MET A 41 0.33 -7.84 -14.20
C MET A 41 -0.75 -6.92 -14.78
N ARG A 42 -1.20 -5.91 -14.03
CA ARG A 42 -2.42 -5.13 -14.32
C ARG A 42 -2.23 -3.62 -14.22
N GLY A 43 -1.11 -3.17 -13.67
CA GLY A 43 -0.82 -1.76 -13.43
C GLY A 43 -0.26 -1.03 -14.65
N GLN A 44 -0.20 0.28 -14.50
CA GLN A 44 0.53 1.20 -15.37
C GLN A 44 1.65 1.86 -14.56
N PRO A 45 2.63 2.54 -15.19
CA PRO A 45 3.67 3.28 -14.46
C PRO A 45 3.13 4.30 -13.45
N THR A 46 1.92 4.83 -13.70
CA THR A 46 1.21 5.78 -12.83
C THR A 46 0.49 5.10 -11.67
N THR A 47 0.31 3.78 -11.70
CA THR A 47 -0.37 3.05 -10.62
C THR A 47 0.57 2.74 -9.47
N LEU A 48 0.00 2.60 -8.28
CA LEU A 48 0.65 2.19 -7.05
C LEU A 48 -0.09 0.98 -6.48
N PRO A 49 0.62 -0.09 -6.08
CA PRO A 49 0.00 -1.21 -5.41
C PRO A 49 -0.42 -0.83 -4.00
N VAL A 50 -1.57 -1.35 -3.58
CA VAL A 50 -2.12 -1.18 -2.24
C VAL A 50 -2.27 -2.55 -1.59
N LEU A 51 -1.81 -2.67 -0.35
CA LEU A 51 -2.08 -3.81 0.53
C LEU A 51 -2.98 -3.35 1.68
N MET A 52 -4.20 -3.91 1.73
CA MET A 52 -5.11 -3.72 2.85
C MET A 52 -4.65 -4.57 4.02
N VAL A 53 -4.06 -3.95 5.04
CA VAL A 53 -3.44 -4.66 6.16
C VAL A 53 -4.44 -5.37 7.06
N ASP A 54 -5.72 -5.03 6.97
CA ASP A 54 -6.80 -5.69 7.73
C ASP A 54 -7.16 -7.08 7.16
N THR A 55 -7.12 -7.22 5.83
CA THR A 55 -7.64 -8.41 5.12
C THR A 55 -6.63 -9.09 4.22
N CYS A 56 -5.45 -8.50 4.03
CA CYS A 56 -4.46 -8.87 3.03
C CYS A 56 -4.96 -8.80 1.58
N GLY A 57 -6.09 -8.11 1.34
CA GLY A 57 -6.54 -7.84 -0.02
C GLY A 57 -5.63 -6.83 -0.71
N VAL A 58 -5.53 -6.94 -2.04
CA VAL A 58 -4.65 -6.12 -2.86
C VAL A 58 -5.44 -5.32 -3.88
N ALA A 59 -4.97 -4.12 -4.19
CA ALA A 59 -5.58 -3.23 -5.18
C ALA A 59 -4.51 -2.39 -5.89
N LEU A 60 -4.95 -1.61 -6.89
CA LEU A 60 -4.16 -0.59 -7.56
C LEU A 60 -4.86 0.75 -7.43
N VAL A 61 -4.09 1.80 -7.22
CA VAL A 61 -4.57 3.19 -7.18
C VAL A 61 -3.68 4.07 -8.03
N GLU A 62 -4.22 5.16 -8.56
CA GLU A 62 -3.42 6.16 -9.27
C GLU A 62 -2.55 6.94 -8.28
N ARG A 63 -1.25 7.06 -8.58
CA ARG A 63 -0.29 7.81 -7.76
C ARG A 63 -0.69 9.27 -7.64
N GLU A 64 -1.17 9.86 -8.73
CA GLU A 64 -1.59 11.25 -8.75
C GLU A 64 -2.81 11.48 -7.86
N LEU A 65 -3.81 10.59 -7.92
CA LEU A 65 -4.97 10.64 -7.04
C LEU A 65 -4.55 10.54 -5.56
N LEU A 66 -3.65 9.61 -5.22
CA LEU A 66 -3.15 9.48 -3.85
C LEU A 66 -2.44 10.77 -3.39
N ARG A 67 -1.58 11.36 -4.23
CA ARG A 67 -0.90 12.63 -3.92
C ARG A 67 -1.90 13.77 -3.68
N LEU A 68 -2.89 13.91 -4.56
CA LEU A 68 -3.91 14.96 -4.46
C LEU A 68 -4.78 14.79 -3.20
N SER A 69 -5.15 13.55 -2.86
CA SER A 69 -6.04 13.25 -1.74
C SER A 69 -5.36 13.29 -0.37
N THR A 70 -4.05 13.02 -0.30
CA THR A 70 -3.34 12.86 0.99
C THR A 70 -2.21 13.86 1.22
N GLY A 71 -1.79 14.59 0.18
CA GLY A 71 -0.61 15.45 0.22
C GLY A 71 0.72 14.69 0.34
N LEU A 72 0.70 13.35 0.29
CA LEU A 72 1.91 12.55 0.48
C LEU A 72 2.87 12.68 -0.70
N PRO A 73 4.20 12.76 -0.43
CA PRO A 73 5.21 12.67 -1.47
C PRO A 73 5.37 11.21 -1.90
N VAL A 74 4.44 10.70 -2.72
CA VAL A 74 4.52 9.34 -3.27
C VAL A 74 5.74 9.26 -4.19
N PRO A 75 6.80 8.48 -3.89
CA PRO A 75 7.99 8.41 -4.73
C PRO A 75 7.65 7.95 -6.14
N ALA A 76 8.45 8.37 -7.13
CA ALA A 76 8.40 7.78 -8.46
C ALA A 76 9.26 6.50 -8.47
N GLY A 77 8.90 5.53 -9.32
CA GLY A 77 9.65 4.29 -9.48
C GLY A 77 8.97 3.06 -8.90
N GLU A 78 9.64 1.92 -9.09
CA GLU A 78 9.18 0.60 -8.68
C GLU A 78 9.43 0.34 -7.18
N GLY A 79 8.79 -0.69 -6.64
CA GLY A 79 8.97 -1.09 -5.24
C GLY A 79 8.35 -0.18 -4.20
N VAL A 80 7.52 0.79 -4.62
CA VAL A 80 6.67 1.55 -3.71
C VAL A 80 5.39 0.76 -3.46
N LEU A 81 5.01 0.58 -2.20
CA LEU A 81 3.76 -0.05 -1.77
C LEU A 81 3.01 0.87 -0.81
N LEU A 82 1.70 1.01 -0.99
CA LEU A 82 0.83 1.62 0.01
C LEU A 82 0.26 0.55 0.93
N LEU A 83 0.60 0.60 2.20
CA LEU A 83 -0.17 -0.10 3.23
C LEU A 83 -1.37 0.77 3.61
N CYS A 84 -2.54 0.16 3.73
CA CYS A 84 -3.75 0.86 4.16
C CYS A 84 -4.53 0.00 5.16
N SER A 85 -4.94 0.60 6.27
CA SER A 85 -5.99 0.08 7.14
C SER A 85 -7.21 1.00 7.01
N PRO A 86 -8.20 0.65 6.17
CA PRO A 86 -9.46 1.37 6.13
C PRO A 86 -10.16 1.38 7.50
N ARG A 87 -9.97 0.32 8.31
CA ARG A 87 -10.56 0.23 9.65
C ARG A 87 -10.01 1.28 10.61
N LEU A 88 -8.70 1.53 10.56
CA LEU A 88 -8.04 2.52 11.41
C LEU A 88 -7.93 3.90 10.74
N GLN A 89 -8.37 4.03 9.49
CA GLN A 89 -8.16 5.21 8.65
C GLN A 89 -6.67 5.61 8.64
N GLN A 90 -5.81 4.62 8.39
CA GLN A 90 -4.37 4.81 8.39
C GLN A 90 -3.78 4.35 7.07
N LEU A 91 -2.71 5.01 6.67
CA LEU A 91 -1.91 4.60 5.52
C LEU A 91 -0.41 4.77 5.81
N GLN A 92 0.40 3.97 5.12
CA GLN A 92 1.85 4.07 5.17
C GLN A 92 2.41 3.78 3.79
N LEU A 93 3.31 4.65 3.32
CA LEU A 93 4.11 4.38 2.14
C LEU A 93 5.35 3.58 2.54
N LEU A 94 5.58 2.46 1.88
CA LEU A 94 6.79 1.67 1.99
C LEU A 94 7.56 1.73 0.68
N GLN A 95 8.86 2.00 0.78
CA GLN A 95 9.81 1.73 -0.30
C GLN A 95 10.53 0.43 0.03
N LEU A 96 10.38 -0.56 -0.83
CA LEU A 96 11.11 -1.82 -0.73
C LEU A 96 12.40 -1.66 -1.51
N ALA A 97 13.52 -1.94 -0.86
CA ALA A 97 14.78 -2.16 -1.56
C ALA A 97 14.77 -3.58 -2.10
N PHE A 98 14.56 -3.74 -3.41
CA PHE A 98 14.91 -5.00 -4.06
C PHE A 98 16.40 -4.97 -4.37
N SER A 99 17.18 -5.75 -3.62
CA SER A 99 18.58 -6.07 -3.91
C SER A 99 18.65 -7.29 -4.82
#